data_AF-A0A8X6R272-F1
#
_entry.id   AF-A0A8X6R272-F1
#
_cell.length_a   1.000
_cell.length_b   1.000
_cell.length_c   1.000
_cell.angle_alpha   90.00
_cell.angle_beta   90.00
_cell.angle_gamma   90.00
#
_symmetry.space_group_name_H-M   'P 1'
#
loop_
_entity.id
_entity.type
_entity.pdbx_description
1 polymer ?
#
loop_
_entity_poly.entity_id
_entity_poly.type
_entity_poly.pdbx_seq_one_letter_code
_entity_poly.pdbx_strand_id
1 'polypeptide(L)'
;MKAMEVFFKFQEEAKNSHDINSKLVSAFLSIGRGHAALETFSSVLNMPTMDRKTFAKCMHNLSVKNKEVKKKMLEMSRQAAREAHVKVDASLKNQEIIDVSVSYDGTWQKQGHTSNLGLGIIIDILSGLVLDFEVLSKYCHNCVVAGRDMGVDWAEFHIWQKRTCG
;
A
#
# COMPACT_ATOMS: atom_id res chain seq x y z
N MET A 1 16.55 -2.49 -17.22
CA MET A 1 17.27 -1.26 -16.83
C MET A 1 16.32 -0.10 -16.55
N LYS A 2 15.42 0.28 -17.48
CA LYS A 2 14.46 1.41 -17.31
C LYS A 2 13.51 1.34 -16.10
N ALA A 3 12.95 0.16 -15.78
CA ALA A 3 12.07 0.01 -14.62
C ALA A 3 12.79 0.30 -13.28
N MET A 4 14.08 -0.11 -13.17
CA MET A 4 14.91 0.23 -12.02
C MET A 4 15.23 1.73 -11.96
N GLU A 5 15.53 2.38 -13.09
CA GLU A 5 15.82 3.82 -13.12
C GLU A 5 14.62 4.67 -12.68
N VAL A 6 13.41 4.29 -13.08
CA VAL A 6 12.17 4.93 -12.61
C VAL A 6 12.02 4.74 -11.11
N PHE A 7 12.22 3.52 -10.59
CA PHE A 7 12.17 3.21 -9.16
C PHE A 7 13.22 3.98 -8.33
N PHE A 8 14.45 4.13 -8.83
CA PHE A 8 15.51 4.87 -8.13
C PHE A 8 15.24 6.38 -8.08
N LYS A 9 14.75 6.99 -9.18
CA LYS A 9 14.35 8.41 -9.17
C LYS A 9 13.30 8.72 -8.10
N PHE A 10 12.40 7.77 -7.82
CA PHE A 10 11.39 7.93 -6.77
C PHE A 10 11.95 7.96 -5.34
N GLN A 11 12.96 7.14 -5.04
CA GLN A 11 13.55 7.12 -3.69
C GLN A 11 14.25 8.44 -3.35
N GLU A 12 14.72 9.16 -4.37
CA GLU A 12 15.45 10.42 -4.23
C GLU A 12 14.53 11.60 -3.88
N GLU A 13 13.30 11.62 -4.43
CA GLU A 13 12.32 12.69 -4.19
C GLU A 13 11.60 12.62 -2.82
N ALA A 14 11.58 11.44 -2.18
CA ALA A 14 10.84 11.21 -0.91
C ALA A 14 11.58 11.65 0.36
N LYS A 15 12.62 12.48 0.24
CA LYS A 15 13.48 12.87 1.36
C LYS A 15 13.09 14.26 1.86
N ASN A 16 12.12 14.36 2.78
CA ASN A 16 12.13 15.39 3.86
C ASN A 16 10.96 15.27 4.86
N SER A 17 11.34 14.94 6.11
CA SER A 17 10.77 15.37 7.40
C SER A 17 11.22 14.35 8.47
N HIS A 18 12.03 14.79 9.44
CA HIS A 18 12.55 13.95 10.51
C HIS A 18 11.53 13.77 11.65
N ASP A 19 10.32 13.30 11.35
CA ASP A 19 9.41 12.85 12.40
C ASP A 19 9.81 11.44 12.87
N ILE A 20 10.56 11.40 13.97
CA ILE A 20 11.05 10.16 14.59
C ILE A 20 9.89 9.21 14.90
N ASN A 21 8.74 9.74 15.32
CA ASN A 21 7.57 8.92 15.65
C ASN A 21 7.04 8.20 14.41
N SER A 22 6.86 8.93 13.30
CA SER A 22 6.47 8.33 12.03
C SER A 22 7.48 7.30 11.52
N LYS A 23 8.79 7.55 11.67
CA LYS A 23 9.83 6.60 11.26
C LYS A 23 9.83 5.33 12.11
N LEU A 24 9.66 5.47 13.42
CA LEU A 24 9.58 4.35 14.35
C LEU A 24 8.36 3.47 14.04
N VAL A 25 7.19 4.08 13.86
CA VAL A 25 5.98 3.36 13.43
C VAL A 25 6.19 2.68 12.07
N SER A 26 6.75 3.38 11.09
CA SER A 26 7.08 2.81 9.78
C SER A 26 7.99 1.58 9.91
N ALA A 27 9.06 1.65 10.71
CA ALA A 27 10.00 0.55 10.92
C ALA A 27 9.31 -0.70 11.48
N PHE A 28 8.48 -0.55 12.51
CA PHE A 28 7.71 -1.66 13.07
C PHE A 28 6.71 -2.25 12.07
N LEU A 29 6.01 -1.41 11.31
CA LEU A 29 5.09 -1.87 10.27
C LEU A 29 5.82 -2.61 9.13
N SER A 30 7.02 -2.16 8.73
CA SER A 30 7.83 -2.82 7.70
C SER A 30 8.27 -4.23 8.09
N ILE A 31 8.43 -4.52 9.39
CA ILE A 31 8.71 -5.87 9.90
C ILE A 31 7.45 -6.64 10.28
N GLY A 32 6.26 -6.15 9.92
CA GLY A 32 4.98 -6.79 10.22
C GLY A 32 4.60 -6.78 11.70
N ARG A 33 5.07 -5.78 12.46
CA ARG A 33 4.84 -5.66 13.91
C ARG A 33 4.05 -4.39 14.24
N GLY A 34 3.15 -4.51 15.22
CA GLY A 34 2.30 -3.41 15.69
C GLY A 34 2.78 -2.80 17.01
N HIS A 35 1.92 -1.96 17.59
CA HIS A 35 2.19 -1.22 18.84
C HIS A 35 2.66 -2.11 20.00
N ALA A 36 2.09 -3.30 20.21
CA ALA A 36 2.51 -4.21 21.29
C ALA A 36 3.99 -4.64 21.20
N ALA A 37 4.51 -4.81 19.99
CA ALA A 37 5.92 -5.13 19.79
C ALA A 37 6.81 -3.90 20.06
N LEU A 38 6.35 -2.70 19.68
CA LEU A 38 7.03 -1.45 20.00
C LEU A 38 7.10 -1.21 21.51
N GLU A 39 6.04 -1.54 22.24
CA GLU A 39 6.00 -1.45 23.70
C GLU A 39 7.01 -2.40 24.35
N THR A 40 7.04 -3.66 23.91
CA THR A 40 8.02 -4.64 24.39
C THR A 40 9.45 -4.18 24.10
N PHE A 41 9.71 -3.70 22.88
CA PHE A 41 11.01 -3.18 22.47
C PHE A 41 11.46 -1.98 23.32
N SER A 42 10.58 -1.02 23.55
CA SER A 42 10.85 0.15 24.40
C SER A 42 11.18 -0.27 25.83
N SER A 43 10.44 -1.25 26.37
CA SER A 43 10.66 -1.79 27.72
C SER A 43 12.03 -2.46 27.87
N VAL A 44 12.44 -3.30 26.92
CA VAL A 44 13.76 -3.98 26.94
C VAL A 44 14.91 -2.97 26.93
N LEU A 45 14.75 -1.86 26.22
CA LEU A 45 15.75 -0.80 26.12
C LEU A 45 15.64 0.26 27.21
N ASN A 46 14.69 0.12 28.14
CA ASN A 46 14.39 1.12 29.18
C ASN A 46 14.10 2.52 28.62
N MET A 47 13.32 2.59 27.53
CA MET A 47 12.91 3.82 26.86
C MET A 47 11.41 4.10 27.08
N PRO A 48 10.99 5.37 27.11
CA PRO A 48 9.57 5.71 27.15
C PRO A 48 8.88 5.21 25.87
N THR A 49 7.73 4.56 26.02
CA THR A 49 6.97 4.01 24.89
C THR A 49 5.97 5.02 24.33
N MET A 50 5.74 4.95 23.03
CA MET A 50 4.67 5.68 22.37
C MET A 50 3.31 5.13 22.82
N ASP A 51 2.35 6.01 23.13
CA ASP A 51 0.99 5.57 23.45
C ASP A 51 0.25 5.03 22.22
N ARG A 52 -0.77 4.19 22.45
CA ARG A 52 -1.54 3.54 21.38
C ARG A 52 -2.25 4.52 20.45
N LYS A 53 -2.72 5.67 20.96
CA LYS A 53 -3.44 6.67 20.14
C LYS A 53 -2.47 7.38 19.21
N THR A 54 -1.30 7.75 19.71
CA THR A 54 -0.22 8.35 18.89
C THR A 54 0.25 7.37 17.82
N PHE A 55 0.45 6.09 18.17
CA PHE A 55 0.81 5.06 17.19
C PHE A 55 -0.24 4.95 16.07
N ALA A 56 -1.52 4.86 16.42
CA ALA A 56 -2.61 4.78 15.45
C ALA A 56 -2.67 6.02 14.55
N LYS A 57 -2.45 7.22 15.11
CA LYS A 57 -2.38 8.48 14.36
C LYS A 57 -1.21 8.49 13.36
N CYS A 58 -0.02 8.08 13.80
CA CYS A 58 1.15 7.95 12.92
C CYS A 58 0.89 6.93 11.79
N MET A 59 0.34 5.77 12.12
CA MET A 59 -0.03 4.75 11.13
C MET A 59 -1.04 5.26 10.11
N HIS A 60 -2.07 6.00 10.55
CA HIS A 60 -3.03 6.64 9.65
C HIS A 60 -2.36 7.66 8.72
N ASN A 61 -1.53 8.55 9.28
CA ASN A 61 -0.80 9.54 8.49
C ASN A 61 0.13 8.89 7.46
N LEU A 62 0.80 7.79 7.82
CA LEU A 62 1.61 7.00 6.89
C LEU A 62 0.75 6.40 5.77
N SER A 63 -0.43 5.86 6.08
CA SER A 63 -1.36 5.34 5.08
C SER A 63 -1.79 6.41 4.08
N VAL A 64 -2.14 7.61 4.55
CA VAL A 64 -2.48 8.75 3.68
C VAL A 64 -1.30 9.14 2.79
N LYS A 65 -0.09 9.26 3.35
CA LYS A 65 1.12 9.55 2.57
C LYS A 65 1.40 8.47 1.52
N ASN A 66 1.23 7.20 1.86
CA ASN A 66 1.45 6.08 0.94
C ASN A 66 0.45 6.08 -0.23
N LYS A 67 -0.78 6.58 -0.04
CA LYS A 67 -1.73 6.77 -1.15
C LYS A 67 -1.23 7.79 -2.16
N GLU A 68 -0.70 8.93 -1.67
CA GLU A 68 -0.13 9.96 -2.55
C GLU A 68 1.13 9.44 -3.27
N VAL A 69 1.97 8.67 -2.58
CA VAL A 69 3.13 8.02 -3.19
C VAL A 69 2.69 7.02 -4.26
N LYS A 70 1.69 6.16 -3.99
CA LYS A 70 1.09 5.24 -4.99
C LYS A 70 0.64 6.02 -6.23
N LYS A 71 -0.11 7.10 -6.04
CA LYS A 71 -0.63 7.93 -7.13
C LYS A 71 0.49 8.49 -8.01
N LYS A 72 1.51 9.11 -7.40
CA LYS A 72 2.67 9.64 -8.13
C LYS A 72 3.45 8.53 -8.85
N MET A 73 3.62 7.38 -8.20
CA MET A 73 4.32 6.23 -8.76
C MET A 73 3.65 5.71 -10.04
N LEU A 74 2.34 5.53 -9.99
CA LEU A 74 1.56 5.06 -11.13
C LEU A 74 1.53 6.10 -12.24
N GLU A 75 1.45 7.39 -11.91
CA GLU A 75 1.46 8.46 -12.91
C GLU A 75 2.75 8.48 -13.74
N MET A 76 3.91 8.43 -13.09
CA MET A 76 5.17 8.40 -13.85
C MET A 76 5.34 7.09 -14.62
N SER A 77 4.84 5.97 -14.08
CA SER A 77 4.88 4.68 -14.80
C SER A 77 4.03 4.72 -16.06
N ARG A 78 2.83 5.32 -16.00
CA ARG A 78 1.95 5.55 -17.16
C ARG A 78 2.57 6.51 -18.17
N GLN A 79 3.17 7.60 -17.71
CA GLN A 79 3.86 8.55 -18.58
C GLN A 79 5.04 7.88 -19.30
N ALA A 80 5.85 7.12 -18.59
CA ALA A 80 6.97 6.37 -19.19
C ALA A 80 6.50 5.29 -20.16
N ALA A 81 5.39 4.59 -19.87
CA ALA A 81 4.77 3.65 -20.79
C ALA A 81 4.27 4.35 -22.07
N ARG A 82 3.56 5.48 -21.93
CA ARG A 82 3.12 6.30 -23.07
C ARG A 82 4.29 6.74 -23.94
N GLU A 83 5.39 7.20 -23.34
CA GLU A 83 6.60 7.57 -24.09
C GLU A 83 7.22 6.38 -24.83
N ALA A 84 7.11 5.16 -24.30
CA ALA A 84 7.56 3.96 -24.99
C ALA A 84 6.67 3.66 -26.21
N HIS A 85 5.35 3.77 -26.07
CA HIS A 85 4.38 3.59 -27.17
C HIS A 85 4.56 4.64 -28.27
N VAL A 86 4.71 5.93 -27.93
CA VAL A 86 4.94 7.01 -28.91
C VAL A 86 6.25 6.84 -29.68
N LYS A 87 7.26 6.19 -29.10
CA LYS A 87 8.53 5.89 -29.80
C LYS A 87 8.37 4.81 -30.86
N VAL A 88 7.45 3.87 -30.66
CA VAL A 88 7.16 2.80 -31.62
C VAL A 88 6.17 3.29 -32.68
N ASP A 89 5.17 4.09 -32.27
CA ASP A 89 4.19 4.70 -33.16
C ASP A 89 4.04 6.20 -32.88
N ALA A 90 4.65 7.00 -33.74
CA ALA A 90 4.65 8.46 -33.63
C ALA A 90 3.26 9.09 -33.81
N SER A 91 2.30 8.37 -34.41
CA SER A 91 0.93 8.87 -34.59
C SER A 91 0.20 9.07 -33.25
N LEU A 92 0.63 8.35 -32.21
CA LEU A 92 0.05 8.40 -30.86
C LEU A 92 0.42 9.67 -30.08
N LYS A 93 1.39 10.47 -30.57
CA LYS A 93 1.96 11.61 -29.83
C LYS A 93 0.91 12.64 -29.36
N ASN A 94 -0.10 12.89 -30.20
CA ASN A 94 -1.13 13.90 -29.94
C ASN A 94 -2.46 13.30 -29.46
N GLN A 95 -2.51 11.98 -29.22
CA GLN A 95 -3.72 11.33 -28.74
C GLN A 95 -3.82 11.47 -27.22
N GLU A 96 -4.95 11.97 -26.72
CA GLU A 96 -5.21 12.08 -25.30
C GLU A 96 -5.31 10.70 -24.63
N ILE A 97 -5.91 9.73 -25.31
CA ILE A 97 -6.07 8.34 -24.84
C ILE A 97 -5.37 7.43 -25.84
N ILE A 98 -4.58 6.48 -25.33
CA ILE A 98 -3.92 5.45 -26.13
C ILE A 98 -4.38 4.08 -25.66
N ASP A 99 -4.67 3.19 -26.59
CA ASP A 99 -4.95 1.80 -26.28
C ASP A 99 -3.64 1.05 -26.10
N VAL A 100 -3.51 0.34 -24.97
CA VAL A 100 -2.31 -0.41 -24.62
C VAL A 100 -2.68 -1.85 -24.32
N SER A 101 -1.83 -2.78 -24.76
CA SER A 101 -1.96 -4.18 -24.38
C SER A 101 -1.27 -4.41 -23.04
N VAL A 102 -2.00 -5.01 -22.11
CA VAL A 102 -1.52 -5.26 -20.74
C VAL A 102 -1.52 -6.75 -20.42
N SER A 103 -0.57 -7.17 -19.59
CA SER A 103 -0.68 -8.42 -18.84
C SER A 103 -1.25 -8.13 -17.45
N TYR A 104 -2.02 -9.08 -16.94
CA TYR A 104 -2.51 -9.06 -15.57
C TYR A 104 -1.87 -10.22 -14.81
N ASP A 105 -1.30 -9.91 -13.66
CA ASP A 105 -0.75 -10.91 -12.75
C ASP A 105 -1.18 -10.61 -11.32
N GLY A 106 -1.14 -11.62 -10.47
CA GLY A 106 -1.50 -11.47 -9.07
C GLY A 106 -0.79 -12.46 -8.17
N THR A 107 -0.57 -12.03 -6.93
CA THR A 107 0.06 -12.86 -5.91
C THR A 107 -0.70 -12.80 -4.60
N TRP A 108 -0.51 -13.83 -3.78
CA TRP A 108 -1.08 -13.94 -2.45
C TRP A 108 0.05 -13.89 -1.42
N GLN A 109 -0.21 -13.28 -0.26
CA GLN A 109 0.79 -13.21 0.82
C GLN A 109 1.27 -14.60 1.27
N LYS A 110 0.37 -15.60 1.23
CA LYS A 110 0.66 -16.98 1.59
C LYS A 110 0.20 -17.92 0.48
N GLN A 111 0.94 -19.00 0.28
CA GLN A 111 0.49 -20.09 -0.60
C GLN A 111 -0.71 -20.82 0.01
N GLY A 112 -1.61 -21.31 -0.84
CA GLY A 112 -2.81 -22.05 -0.44
C GLY A 112 -4.02 -21.16 -0.12
N HIS A 113 -5.10 -21.80 0.37
CA HIS A 113 -6.41 -21.16 0.57
C HIS A 113 -6.53 -20.33 1.86
N THR A 114 -5.43 -20.07 2.56
CA THR A 114 -5.41 -19.36 3.85
C THR A 114 -4.92 -17.92 3.75
N SER A 115 -4.71 -17.40 2.54
CA SER A 115 -4.26 -16.01 2.38
C SER A 115 -5.41 -15.03 2.62
N ASN A 116 -5.16 -14.06 3.49
CA ASN A 116 -6.06 -12.94 3.73
C ASN A 116 -5.71 -11.70 2.91
N LEU A 117 -4.55 -11.70 2.26
CA LEU A 117 -4.03 -10.58 1.49
C LEU A 117 -3.66 -11.06 0.08
N GLY A 118 -4.12 -10.33 -0.91
CA GLY A 118 -3.81 -10.50 -2.32
C GLY A 118 -3.35 -9.19 -2.94
N LEU A 119 -2.64 -9.30 -4.05
CA LEU A 119 -2.19 -8.17 -4.86
C LEU A 119 -2.51 -8.51 -6.32
N GLY A 120 -3.25 -7.64 -7.00
CA GLY A 120 -3.41 -7.68 -8.45
C GLY A 120 -2.60 -6.55 -9.09
N ILE A 121 -1.95 -6.82 -10.21
CA ILE A 121 -1.04 -5.90 -10.89
C ILE A 121 -1.36 -5.89 -12.39
N ILE A 122 -1.47 -4.69 -12.96
CA ILE A 122 -1.62 -4.46 -14.40
C ILE A 122 -0.28 -3.97 -14.94
N ILE A 123 0.29 -4.70 -15.89
CA ILE A 123 1.61 -4.44 -16.44
C ILE A 123 1.48 -4.18 -17.94
N ASP A 124 2.02 -3.07 -18.43
CA ASP A 124 2.11 -2.79 -19.86
C ASP A 124 3.06 -3.77 -20.56
N ILE A 125 2.60 -4.42 -21.62
CA ILE A 125 3.39 -5.45 -22.32
C ILE A 125 4.62 -4.87 -23.00
N LEU A 126 4.51 -3.64 -23.54
CA LEU A 126 5.59 -3.02 -24.29
C LEU A 126 6.74 -2.53 -23.38
N SER A 127 6.40 -1.79 -22.33
CA SER A 127 7.39 -1.18 -21.42
C SER A 127 7.78 -2.08 -20.26
N GLY A 128 6.94 -3.07 -19.91
CA GLY A 128 7.09 -3.90 -18.72
C GLY A 128 6.84 -3.14 -17.41
N LEU A 129 6.21 -1.97 -17.47
CA LEU A 129 5.93 -1.12 -16.30
C LEU A 129 4.53 -1.40 -15.73
N VAL A 130 4.41 -1.26 -14.41
CA VAL A 130 3.13 -1.37 -13.71
C VAL A 130 2.31 -0.11 -13.95
N LEU A 131 1.13 -0.25 -14.57
CA LEU A 131 0.20 0.86 -14.83
C LEU A 131 -0.79 1.05 -13.68
N ASP A 132 -1.13 -0.03 -12.99
CA ASP A 132 -1.96 0.00 -11.80
C ASP A 132 -1.75 -1.27 -10.96
N PHE A 133 -2.10 -1.18 -9.68
CA PHE A 133 -2.16 -2.35 -8.80
C PHE A 133 -3.18 -2.14 -7.69
N GLU A 134 -3.76 -3.23 -7.19
CA GLU A 134 -4.69 -3.17 -6.07
C GLU A 134 -4.39 -4.25 -5.03
N VAL A 135 -4.42 -3.84 -3.76
CA VAL A 135 -4.22 -4.74 -2.62
C VAL A 135 -5.59 -5.18 -2.13
N LEU A 136 -5.88 -6.47 -2.27
CA LEU A 136 -7.11 -7.09 -1.81
C LEU A 136 -6.92 -7.61 -0.39
N SER A 137 -7.84 -7.29 0.51
CA SER A 137 -7.83 -7.81 1.89
C SER A 137 -9.15 -8.45 2.25
N LYS A 138 -9.10 -9.69 2.74
CA LYS A 138 -10.19 -10.36 3.45
C LYS A 138 -10.11 -10.14 4.96
N TYR A 139 -9.07 -9.45 5.43
CA TYR A 139 -8.85 -9.16 6.84
C TYR A 139 -9.09 -7.69 7.16
N CYS A 140 -9.90 -7.45 8.19
CA CYS A 140 -10.05 -6.12 8.79
C CYS A 140 -9.80 -6.24 10.30
N HIS A 141 -8.75 -5.58 10.79
CA HIS A 141 -8.41 -5.62 12.21
C HIS A 141 -9.55 -5.06 13.09
N ASN A 142 -10.22 -4.00 12.62
CA ASN A 142 -11.36 -3.43 13.32
C ASN A 142 -12.52 -4.42 13.42
N CYS A 143 -12.80 -5.20 12.36
CA CYS A 143 -13.81 -6.25 12.41
C CYS A 143 -13.44 -7.37 13.38
N VAL A 144 -12.16 -7.74 13.47
CA VAL A 144 -11.70 -8.75 14.44
C VAL A 144 -11.88 -8.28 15.87
N VAL A 145 -11.56 -7.01 16.15
CA VAL A 145 -11.76 -6.41 17.49
C VAL A 145 -13.24 -6.28 17.81
N ALA A 146 -14.03 -5.67 16.92
CA ALA A 146 -15.47 -5.51 17.12
C ALA A 146 -16.20 -6.86 17.24
N GLY A 147 -15.80 -7.87 16.47
CA GLY A 147 -16.36 -9.21 16.57
C GLY A 147 -16.04 -9.90 17.89
N ARG A 148 -14.88 -9.61 18.48
CA ARG A 148 -14.54 -10.06 19.84
C ARG A 148 -15.38 -9.35 20.90
N ASP A 149 -15.59 -8.05 20.75
CA ASP A 149 -16.23 -7.21 21.76
C ASP A 149 -17.78 -7.31 21.71
N MET A 150 -18.37 -7.47 20.52
CA MET A 150 -19.83 -7.51 20.29
C MET A 150 -20.36 -8.93 20.02
N GLY A 151 -19.48 -9.86 19.62
CA GLY A 151 -19.83 -11.20 19.15
C GLY A 151 -20.19 -11.23 17.65
N VAL A 152 -19.51 -12.09 16.90
CA VAL A 152 -19.59 -12.14 15.41
C VAL A 152 -20.95 -12.58 14.86
N ASP A 153 -21.72 -13.34 15.64
CA ASP A 153 -23.01 -13.91 15.21
C ASP A 153 -24.19 -12.95 15.45
N TRP A 154 -23.94 -11.81 16.10
CA TRP A 154 -24.99 -10.87 16.44
C TRP A 154 -25.34 -9.95 15.27
N ALA A 155 -26.63 -9.69 15.08
CA ALA A 155 -27.12 -8.78 14.04
C ALA A 155 -26.49 -7.37 14.14
N GLU A 156 -26.20 -6.91 15.37
CA GLU A 156 -25.54 -5.62 15.61
C GLU A 156 -24.14 -5.55 15.00
N PHE A 157 -23.35 -6.63 15.09
CA PHE A 157 -22.03 -6.71 14.47
C PHE A 157 -22.13 -6.58 12.95
N HIS A 158 -23.07 -7.28 12.31
CA HIS A 158 -23.25 -7.19 10.85
C HIS A 158 -23.75 -5.82 10.40
N ILE A 159 -24.61 -5.15 11.18
CA ILE A 159 -25.05 -3.78 10.91
C ILE A 159 -23.86 -2.82 11.02
N TRP A 160 -23.06 -2.93 12.08
CA TRP A 160 -21.85 -2.13 12.27
C TRP A 160 -20.84 -2.37 11.15
N GLN A 161 -20.58 -3.63 10.79
CA GLN A 161 -19.62 -4.00 9.74
C GLN A 161 -19.99 -3.38 8.40
N LYS A 162 -21.26 -3.46 7.99
CA LYS A 162 -21.75 -2.83 6.75
C LYS A 162 -21.63 -1.31 6.76
N ARG A 163 -21.79 -0.67 7.92
CA ARG A 163 -21.69 0.79 8.06
C ARG A 163 -20.24 1.29 8.07
N THR A 164 -19.30 0.49 8.58
CA THR A 164 -17.93 0.94 8.88
C THR A 164 -16.87 0.35 7.94
N CYS A 165 -17.14 -0.79 7.31
CA CYS A 165 -16.17 -1.53 6.48
C CYS A 165 -16.74 -2.02 5.14
N GLY A 166 -17.98 -1.63 4.81
CA GLY A 166 -18.65 -1.91 3.53
C GLY A 166 -18.33 -0.88 2.46
#